data_AF-A0A836PXU8-F1
#
_entry.id   AF-A0A836PXU8-F1
#
_cell.length_a   1.000
_cell.length_b   1.000
_cell.length_c   1.000
_cell.angle_alpha   90.00
_cell.angle_beta   90.00
_cell.angle_gamma   90.00
#
_symmetry.space_group_name_H-M   'P 1'
#
loop_
_entity.id
_entity.type
_entity.pdbx_description
1 polymer ?
#
loop_
_entity_poly.entity_id
_entity_poly.type
_entity_poly.pdbx_seq_one_letter_code
_entity_poly.pdbx_strand_id
1 'polypeptide(L)'
;MNKRLKNLFPFPFKTLGGTRVKFDDQMMGKPTWQVHFQKAEDIYYSRRRRRRKCYVQFDEHASKALAISREEQDLSATAKTLSLISRFQFEISHPDCLQTLRESIVAAQAAYGTESKEAAIQMSGLCLKLEEMGRIQEADEIAWQAFQMIEKNTSCNEKISLNDAVI
;
A
#
# COMPACT_ATOMS: atom_id res chain seq x y z
N MET A 1 -44.92 -0.19 8.63
CA MET A 1 -44.29 -1.41 8.05
C MET A 1 -43.59 -0.97 6.77
N ASN A 2 -42.29 -1.13 6.51
CA ASN A 2 -41.32 -2.19 6.82
C ASN A 2 -39.93 -1.61 7.20
N LYS A 3 -39.31 -2.16 8.24
CA LYS A 3 -37.98 -1.80 8.78
C LYS A 3 -36.91 -2.87 8.46
N ARG A 4 -36.80 -3.34 7.23
CA ARG A 4 -35.71 -4.26 6.83
C ARG A 4 -35.19 -3.82 5.48
N LEU A 5 -33.89 -3.51 5.42
CA LEU A 5 -33.00 -3.34 4.24
C LEU A 5 -31.93 -2.23 4.39
N LYS A 6 -31.75 -1.62 5.57
CA LYS A 6 -30.69 -0.60 5.77
C LYS A 6 -29.32 -1.12 6.25
N ASN A 7 -29.16 -2.43 6.45
CA ASN A 7 -27.92 -2.99 7.03
C ASN A 7 -27.15 -3.93 6.10
N LEU A 8 -27.26 -3.79 4.78
CA LEU A 8 -26.57 -4.71 3.85
C LEU A 8 -25.20 -4.25 3.36
N PHE A 9 -24.65 -3.13 3.84
CA PHE A 9 -23.27 -2.74 3.55
C PHE A 9 -22.58 -2.13 4.78
N PRO A 10 -21.53 -2.75 5.34
CA PRO A 10 -20.74 -2.18 6.42
C PRO A 10 -19.63 -1.30 5.83
N PHE A 11 -20.01 -0.26 5.08
CA PHE A 11 -19.07 0.80 4.72
C PHE A 11 -19.69 2.15 5.01
N PRO A 12 -19.35 2.74 6.15
CA PRO A 12 -19.37 4.17 6.30
C PRO A 12 -17.95 4.65 5.88
N PHE A 13 -17.74 5.66 5.04
CA PHE A 13 -18.34 6.96 5.09
C PHE A 13 -18.06 7.71 3.77
N LYS A 14 -19.10 8.32 3.21
CA LYS A 14 -18.95 9.44 2.28
C LYS A 14 -18.54 10.69 3.06
N THR A 15 -17.48 11.34 2.60
CA THR A 15 -17.03 12.65 3.06
C THR A 15 -17.97 13.76 2.57
N LEU A 16 -18.61 14.47 3.48
CA LEU A 16 -19.24 15.76 3.20
C LEU A 16 -19.00 16.69 4.39
N GLY A 17 -18.29 17.79 4.16
CA GLY A 17 -18.07 18.86 5.14
C GLY A 17 -16.82 18.68 6.00
N GLY A 18 -15.79 19.48 5.72
CA GLY A 18 -14.56 19.48 6.48
C GLY A 18 -14.77 19.80 7.95
N THR A 19 -14.57 18.79 8.80
CA THR A 19 -13.79 18.77 10.04
C THR A 19 -13.91 17.35 10.55
N ARG A 20 -12.86 16.52 10.39
CA ARG A 20 -12.79 15.24 11.10
C ARG A 20 -12.65 15.59 12.59
N VAL A 21 -13.74 15.42 13.30
CA VAL A 21 -13.85 15.70 14.72
C VAL A 21 -12.89 14.76 15.46
N LYS A 22 -12.11 15.31 16.39
CA LYS A 22 -11.25 14.58 17.35
C LYS A 22 -12.02 13.64 18.29
N PHE A 23 -13.30 13.35 18.00
CA PHE A 23 -14.22 12.64 18.88
C PHE A 23 -13.99 11.12 18.86
N ASP A 24 -13.50 10.57 17.75
CA ASP A 24 -13.29 9.13 17.62
C ASP A 24 -12.01 8.63 18.34
N ASP A 25 -11.04 9.51 18.56
CA ASP A 25 -9.78 9.18 19.25
C ASP A 25 -9.96 9.01 20.78
N GLN A 26 -11.10 9.42 21.38
CA GLN A 26 -11.37 9.32 22.84
C GLN A 26 -12.30 8.17 23.25
N MET A 27 -13.09 7.61 22.33
CA MET A 27 -14.10 6.57 22.64
C MET A 27 -13.68 5.15 22.27
N MET A 28 -12.63 5.00 21.45
CA MET A 28 -12.05 3.72 21.11
C MET A 28 -10.78 3.54 21.95
N GLY A 29 -10.45 2.31 22.35
CA GLY A 29 -9.22 2.00 23.08
C GLY A 29 -7.94 2.38 22.30
N LYS A 30 -6.79 1.78 22.66
CA LYS A 30 -5.49 2.03 22.01
C LYS A 30 -5.66 2.27 20.49
N PRO A 31 -5.07 3.34 19.92
CA PRO A 31 -5.28 3.67 18.53
C PRO A 31 -4.89 2.48 17.68
N THR A 32 -5.82 1.98 16.86
CA THR A 32 -5.57 0.82 16.02
C THR A 32 -4.69 1.22 14.84
N TRP A 33 -3.98 0.25 14.25
CA TRP A 33 -3.11 0.54 13.11
C TRP A 33 -3.87 1.19 11.95
N GLN A 34 -5.17 0.90 11.77
CA GLN A 34 -6.00 1.46 10.71
C GLN A 34 -6.11 2.98 10.81
N VAL A 35 -6.20 3.54 12.02
CA VAL A 35 -6.30 5.00 12.22
C VAL A 35 -5.02 5.69 11.74
N HIS A 36 -3.88 5.13 12.14
CA HIS A 36 -2.58 5.64 11.75
C HIS A 36 -2.32 5.47 10.24
N PHE A 37 -2.70 4.32 9.70
CA PHE A 37 -2.60 4.04 8.28
C PHE A 37 -3.46 5.00 7.45
N GLN A 38 -4.72 5.23 7.84
CA GLN A 38 -5.60 6.17 7.14
C GLN A 38 -5.05 7.60 7.17
N LYS A 39 -4.50 8.04 8.31
CA LYS A 39 -3.85 9.36 8.41
C LYS A 39 -2.64 9.44 7.46
N ALA A 40 -1.85 8.38 7.33
CA ALA A 40 -0.76 8.31 6.36
C ALA A 40 -1.26 8.34 4.90
N GLU A 41 -2.31 7.58 4.56
CA GLU A 41 -2.93 7.59 3.24
C GLU A 41 -3.49 8.96 2.86
N ASP A 42 -4.19 9.61 3.79
CA ASP A 42 -4.76 10.94 3.55
C ASP A 42 -3.65 11.95 3.22
N ILE A 43 -2.50 11.84 3.88
CA ILE A 43 -1.32 12.66 3.59
C ILE A 43 -0.72 12.29 2.23
N TYR A 44 -0.58 10.99 1.94
CA TYR A 44 -0.06 10.45 0.69
C TYR A 44 -0.87 10.93 -0.53
N TYR A 45 -2.19 10.84 -0.47
CA TYR A 45 -3.09 11.24 -1.56
C TYR A 45 -3.41 12.74 -1.56
N SER A 46 -2.97 13.51 -0.57
CA SER A 46 -3.17 14.95 -0.56
C SER A 46 -2.41 15.65 -1.70
N ARG A 47 -3.03 16.65 -2.33
CA ARG A 47 -2.37 17.50 -3.36
C ARG A 47 -1.13 18.27 -2.85
N ARG A 48 -0.84 18.24 -1.54
CA ARG A 48 0.28 18.96 -0.90
C ARG A 48 1.53 18.09 -0.69
N ARG A 49 1.54 16.87 -1.22
CA ARG A 49 2.55 15.82 -0.98
C ARG A 49 4.01 16.23 -1.09
N ARG A 50 4.36 17.18 -1.97
CA ARG A 50 5.75 17.65 -2.18
C ARG A 50 6.29 18.61 -1.11
N ARG A 51 5.53 18.92 -0.06
CA ARG A 51 6.00 19.78 1.04
C ARG A 51 6.73 18.96 2.09
N ARG A 52 7.94 19.38 2.50
CA ARG A 52 8.74 18.73 3.56
C ARG A 52 7.95 18.43 4.85
N LYS A 53 7.02 19.30 5.24
CA LYS A 53 6.17 19.09 6.43
C LYS A 53 5.25 17.86 6.32
N CYS A 54 4.83 17.50 5.11
CA CYS A 54 4.00 16.31 4.88
C CYS A 54 4.79 15.00 5.02
N TYR A 55 6.10 15.02 4.75
CA TYR A 55 6.97 13.87 4.97
C TYR A 55 7.03 13.46 6.44
N VAL A 56 7.31 14.42 7.34
CA VAL A 56 7.41 14.15 8.78
C VAL A 56 6.10 13.58 9.33
N GLN A 57 4.97 14.18 8.95
CA GLN A 57 3.65 13.70 9.37
C GLN A 57 3.32 12.32 8.79
N PHE A 58 3.66 12.08 7.52
CA PHE A 58 3.49 10.76 6.91
C PHE A 58 4.30 9.71 7.67
N ASP A 59 5.58 9.98 7.91
CA ASP A 59 6.50 9.05 8.55
C ASP A 59 6.07 8.74 10.00
N GLU A 60 5.65 9.75 10.76
CA GLU A 60 5.08 9.57 12.09
C GLU A 60 3.85 8.67 12.11
N HIS A 61 2.95 8.81 11.13
CA HIS A 61 1.74 8.01 11.07
C HIS A 61 2.02 6.60 10.54
N ALA A 62 2.84 6.48 9.51
CA ALA A 62 3.16 5.20 8.89
C ALA A 62 4.01 4.30 9.81
N SER A 63 5.00 4.87 10.52
CA SER A 63 5.81 4.14 11.51
C SER A 63 4.97 3.60 12.67
N LYS A 64 4.03 4.40 13.19
CA LYS A 64 3.08 3.95 14.23
C LYS A 64 2.17 2.84 13.72
N ALA A 65 1.64 2.95 12.51
CA ALA A 65 0.82 1.90 11.91
C ALA A 65 1.62 0.59 11.73
N LEU A 66 2.89 0.70 11.32
CA LEU A 66 3.78 -0.45 11.18
C LEU A 66 4.11 -1.10 12.53
N ALA A 67 4.38 -0.30 13.56
CA ALA A 67 4.65 -0.81 14.91
C ALA A 67 3.45 -1.59 15.47
N ILE A 68 2.25 -1.01 15.40
CA ILE A 68 1.03 -1.65 15.90
C ILE A 68 0.73 -2.92 15.10
N SER A 69 0.82 -2.89 13.77
CA SER A 69 0.57 -4.08 12.94
C SER A 69 1.58 -5.21 13.18
N ARG A 70 2.84 -4.89 13.50
CA ARG A 70 3.85 -5.88 13.92
C ARG A 70 3.55 -6.43 15.31
N GLU A 71 3.14 -5.60 16.27
CA GLU A 71 2.72 -6.04 17.61
C GLU A 71 1.52 -6.98 17.55
N GLU A 72 0.54 -6.67 16.69
CA GLU A 72 -0.66 -7.47 16.47
C GLU A 72 -0.40 -8.71 15.59
N GLN A 73 0.80 -8.84 15.02
CA GLN A 73 1.19 -9.90 14.06
C GLN A 73 0.26 -9.98 12.83
N ASP A 74 -0.37 -8.85 12.45
CA ASP A 74 -1.23 -8.78 11.28
C ASP A 74 -0.39 -8.63 10.00
N LEU A 75 -0.20 -9.76 9.31
CA LEU A 75 0.56 -9.83 8.06
C LEU A 75 -0.04 -8.94 6.96
N SER A 76 -1.37 -8.82 6.89
CA SER A 76 -2.04 -8.01 5.87
C SER A 76 -1.85 -6.52 6.14
N ALA A 77 -1.97 -6.11 7.40
CA ALA A 77 -1.73 -4.73 7.82
C ALA A 77 -0.26 -4.32 7.63
N THR A 78 0.69 -5.19 7.99
CA THR A 78 2.12 -4.95 7.78
C THR A 78 2.46 -4.84 6.29
N ALA A 79 1.91 -5.72 5.44
CA ALA A 79 2.11 -5.64 4.00
C ALA A 79 1.58 -4.33 3.39
N LYS A 80 0.38 -3.89 3.79
CA LYS A 80 -0.23 -2.63 3.32
C LYS A 80 0.56 -1.41 3.77
N THR A 81 0.92 -1.35 5.04
CA THR A 81 1.69 -0.23 5.60
C THR A 81 3.07 -0.12 4.95
N LEU A 82 3.80 -1.23 4.80
CA LEU A 82 5.09 -1.26 4.10
C LEU A 82 4.97 -0.86 2.63
N SER A 83 3.94 -1.34 1.93
CA SER A 83 3.65 -0.95 0.54
C SER A 83 3.39 0.55 0.39
N LEU A 84 2.75 1.19 1.36
CA LEU A 84 2.52 2.63 1.36
C LEU A 84 3.83 3.40 1.64
N ILE A 85 4.61 2.95 2.62
CA ILE A 85 5.91 3.54 2.98
C ILE A 85 6.88 3.48 1.79
N SER A 86 7.03 2.32 1.16
CA SER A 86 7.96 2.12 0.05
C SER A 86 7.63 3.03 -1.14
N ARG A 87 6.34 3.16 -1.52
CA ARG A 87 5.88 4.08 -2.57
C ARG A 87 6.16 5.54 -2.22
N PHE A 88 5.94 5.92 -0.97
CA PHE A 88 6.21 7.28 -0.52
C PHE A 88 7.70 7.61 -0.56
N GLN A 89 8.53 6.67 -0.09
CA GLN A 89 9.98 6.77 -0.11
C GLN A 89 10.54 6.78 -1.54
N PHE A 90 9.96 6.03 -2.46
CA PHE A 90 10.32 6.04 -3.87
C PHE A 90 10.14 7.43 -4.47
N GLU A 91 8.98 8.04 -4.27
CA GLU A 91 8.66 9.36 -4.85
C GLU A 91 9.50 10.51 -4.32
N ILE A 92 9.96 10.44 -3.07
CA ILE A 92 10.84 11.46 -2.48
C ILE A 92 12.33 11.10 -2.65
N SER A 93 12.62 10.01 -3.35
CA SER A 93 13.98 9.46 -3.54
C SER A 93 14.72 9.22 -2.22
N HIS A 94 14.03 8.66 -1.22
CA HIS A 94 14.62 8.32 0.08
C HIS A 94 15.68 7.21 -0.07
N PRO A 95 16.83 7.27 0.65
CA PRO A 95 17.87 6.24 0.57
C PRO A 95 17.35 4.84 0.97
N ASP A 96 16.53 4.78 2.02
CA ASP A 96 16.03 3.49 2.55
C ASP A 96 14.95 2.82 1.68
N CYS A 97 14.54 3.46 0.59
CA CYS A 97 13.50 2.95 -0.32
C CYS A 97 13.79 1.53 -0.82
N LEU A 98 15.06 1.22 -1.11
CA LEU A 98 15.47 -0.11 -1.54
C LEU A 98 15.13 -1.19 -0.50
N GLN A 99 15.42 -0.90 0.76
CA GLN A 99 15.24 -1.85 1.85
C GLN A 99 13.75 -2.02 2.14
N THR A 100 12.99 -0.93 2.18
CA THR A 100 11.53 -1.00 2.40
C THR A 100 10.80 -1.69 1.27
N LEU A 101 11.25 -1.57 0.02
CA LEU A 101 10.73 -2.33 -1.13
C LEU A 101 10.98 -3.84 -0.97
N ARG A 102 12.16 -4.25 -0.49
CA ARG A 102 12.45 -5.68 -0.22
C ARG A 102 11.59 -6.21 0.92
N GLU A 103 11.46 -5.45 2.01
CA GLU A 103 10.61 -5.83 3.15
C GLU A 103 9.13 -5.89 2.75
N SER A 104 8.65 -4.98 1.91
CA SER A 104 7.27 -4.96 1.45
C SER A 104 6.94 -6.16 0.56
N ILE A 105 7.87 -6.62 -0.28
CA ILE A 105 7.70 -7.83 -1.09
C ILE A 105 7.54 -9.05 -0.19
N VAL A 106 8.43 -9.24 0.79
CA VAL A 106 8.37 -10.38 1.73
C VAL A 106 7.07 -10.36 2.53
N ALA A 107 6.68 -9.18 3.04
CA ALA A 107 5.43 -9.02 3.78
C ALA A 107 4.21 -9.32 2.91
N ALA A 108 4.17 -8.84 1.65
CA ALA A 108 3.09 -9.12 0.72
C ALA A 108 2.99 -10.60 0.36
N GLN A 109 4.13 -11.27 0.15
CA GLN A 109 4.14 -12.72 -0.10
C GLN A 109 3.65 -13.52 1.09
N ALA A 110 4.02 -13.12 2.32
CA ALA A 110 3.55 -13.76 3.54
C ALA A 110 2.04 -13.54 3.78
N ALA A 111 1.52 -12.37 3.43
CA ALA A 111 0.12 -12.01 3.66
C ALA A 111 -0.85 -12.56 2.61
N TYR A 112 -0.44 -12.54 1.34
CA TYR A 112 -1.32 -12.75 0.19
C TYR A 112 -0.89 -13.92 -0.71
N GLY A 113 0.22 -14.57 -0.37
CA GLY A 113 0.81 -15.65 -1.15
C GLY A 113 1.90 -15.17 -2.12
N THR A 114 2.72 -16.13 -2.57
CA THR A 114 3.91 -15.86 -3.39
C THR A 114 3.60 -15.24 -4.75
N GLU A 115 2.38 -15.44 -5.26
CA GLU A 115 1.90 -14.89 -6.54
C GLU A 115 0.98 -13.67 -6.32
N SER A 116 1.12 -12.92 -5.22
CA SER A 116 0.30 -11.74 -4.98
C SER A 116 0.57 -10.60 -5.98
N LYS A 117 -0.50 -9.95 -6.43
CA LYS A 117 -0.43 -8.73 -7.26
C LYS A 117 0.29 -7.60 -6.52
N GLU A 118 0.08 -7.50 -5.21
CA GLU A 118 0.74 -6.52 -4.35
C GLU A 118 2.25 -6.72 -4.34
N ALA A 119 2.72 -7.98 -4.25
CA ALA A 119 4.14 -8.30 -4.33
C ALA A 119 4.73 -7.91 -5.70
N ALA A 120 4.02 -8.18 -6.80
CA ALA A 120 4.47 -7.82 -8.14
C ALA A 120 4.60 -6.29 -8.34
N ILE A 121 3.67 -5.50 -7.77
CA ILE A 121 3.76 -4.02 -7.82
C ILE A 121 4.98 -3.51 -7.03
N GLN A 122 5.33 -4.15 -5.91
CA GLN A 122 6.52 -3.77 -5.15
C GLN A 122 7.81 -4.18 -5.87
N MET A 123 7.81 -5.33 -6.55
CA MET A 123 8.91 -5.76 -7.40
C MET A 123 9.16 -4.81 -8.57
N SER A 124 8.12 -4.28 -9.22
CA SER A 124 8.31 -3.28 -10.28
C SER A 124 8.91 -1.97 -9.74
N GLY A 125 8.50 -1.54 -8.54
CA GLY A 125 9.15 -0.41 -7.85
C GLY A 125 10.63 -0.67 -7.54
N LEU A 126 10.98 -1.91 -7.17
CA LEU A 126 12.36 -2.32 -6.93
C LEU A 126 13.21 -2.32 -8.20
N CYS A 127 12.66 -2.81 -9.31
CA CYS A 127 13.29 -2.75 -10.63
C CYS A 127 13.66 -1.32 -11.01
N LEU A 128 12.69 -0.40 -10.99
CA LEU A 128 12.91 1.01 -11.30
C LEU A 128 13.99 1.63 -10.40
N LYS A 129 13.98 1.28 -9.10
CA LYS A 129 14.98 1.81 -8.18
C LYS A 129 16.38 1.30 -8.49
N LEU A 130 16.51 0.02 -8.88
CA LEU A 130 17.78 -0.60 -9.29
C LEU A 130 18.32 0.02 -10.58
N GLU A 131 17.46 0.31 -11.55
CA GLU A 131 17.82 1.05 -12.76
C GLU A 131 18.36 2.45 -12.43
N GLU A 132 17.70 3.19 -11.53
CA GLU A 132 18.16 4.52 -11.09
C GLU A 132 19.57 4.49 -10.49
N MET A 133 19.98 3.37 -9.88
CA MET A 133 21.31 3.19 -9.29
C MET A 133 22.31 2.55 -10.27
N GLY A 134 21.92 2.30 -11.52
CA GLY A 134 22.76 1.67 -12.53
C GLY A 134 22.96 0.16 -12.37
N ARG A 135 22.17 -0.51 -11.52
CA ARG A 135 22.24 -1.97 -11.28
C ARG A 135 21.32 -2.71 -12.25
N ILE A 136 21.60 -2.58 -13.55
CA ILE A 136 20.71 -3.03 -14.63
C ILE A 136 20.49 -4.55 -14.60
N GLN A 137 21.54 -5.36 -14.37
CA GLN A 137 21.41 -6.82 -14.34
C GLN A 137 20.44 -7.31 -13.26
N GLU A 138 20.50 -6.71 -12.05
CA GLU A 138 19.57 -7.07 -10.97
C GLU A 138 18.16 -6.57 -11.24
N ALA A 139 18.04 -5.41 -11.90
CA ALA A 139 16.74 -4.89 -12.32
C ALA A 139 16.06 -5.83 -13.30
N ASP A 140 16.78 -6.32 -14.32
CA ASP A 140 16.28 -7.26 -15.33
C ASP A 140 15.78 -8.56 -14.69
N GLU A 141 16.54 -9.13 -13.74
CA GLU A 141 16.14 -10.34 -13.02
C GLU A 141 14.83 -10.14 -12.25
N ILE A 142 14.69 -9.01 -11.56
CA ILE A 142 13.49 -8.69 -10.77
C ILE A 142 12.31 -8.35 -11.69
N ALA A 143 12.54 -7.66 -12.81
CA ALA A 143 11.52 -7.38 -13.82
C ALA A 143 10.95 -8.68 -14.38
N TRP A 144 11.82 -9.64 -14.68
CA TRP A 144 11.41 -10.95 -15.20
C TRP A 144 10.57 -11.73 -14.18
N GLN A 145 10.96 -11.72 -12.90
CA GLN A 145 10.18 -12.34 -11.83
C GLN A 145 8.80 -11.67 -11.66
N ALA A 146 8.75 -10.34 -11.66
CA ALA A 146 7.51 -9.59 -11.57
C ALA A 146 6.58 -9.88 -12.76
N PHE A 147 7.14 -9.95 -13.97
CA PHE A 147 6.40 -10.28 -15.19
C PHE A 147 5.78 -11.67 -15.10
N GLN A 148 6.54 -12.71 -14.75
CA GLN A 148 6.01 -14.08 -14.60
C GLN A 148 4.89 -14.15 -13.56
N MET A 149 5.02 -13.41 -12.45
CA MET A 149 3.98 -13.35 -11.42
C MET A 149 2.71 -12.68 -11.94
N ILE A 150 2.82 -11.59 -12.70
CA ILE A 150 1.66 -10.92 -13.31
C ILE A 150 1.03 -11.81 -14.37
N GLU A 151 1.84 -12.42 -15.24
CA GLU A 151 1.40 -13.29 -16.32
C GLU A 151 0.54 -14.44 -15.79
N LYS A 152 1.02 -15.16 -14.78
CA LYS A 152 0.26 -16.25 -14.11
C LYS A 152 -1.04 -15.76 -13.47
N ASN A 153 -1.00 -14.59 -12.84
CA ASN A 153 -2.20 -13.97 -12.25
C ASN A 153 -3.23 -13.56 -13.28
N THR A 154 -2.79 -13.11 -14.46
CA THR A 154 -3.67 -12.73 -15.57
C THR A 154 -4.18 -13.95 -16.34
N SER A 155 -3.35 -14.97 -16.55
CA SER A 155 -3.73 -16.20 -17.24
C SER A 155 -4.76 -17.03 -16.48
N CYS A 156 -4.82 -16.88 -15.14
CA CYS A 156 -5.83 -17.53 -14.31
C CYS A 156 -7.16 -16.75 -14.22
N ASN A 157 -7.21 -15.47 -14.63
CA ASN A 157 -8.35 -14.60 -14.35
C ASN A 157 -9.27 -14.29 -15.53
N GLU A 158 -8.93 -14.65 -16.76
CA GLU A 158 -9.85 -14.85 -17.88
C GLU A 158 -9.05 -14.99 -19.18
N LYS A 159 -9.63 -15.71 -20.14
CA LYS A 159 -9.40 -15.44 -21.56
C LYS A 159 -9.69 -13.95 -21.79
N ILE A 160 -8.68 -13.10 -21.68
CA ILE A 160 -8.77 -11.74 -22.22
C ILE A 160 -8.86 -11.95 -23.73
N SER A 161 -10.08 -11.81 -24.24
CA SER A 161 -10.34 -11.70 -25.68
C SER A 161 -9.38 -10.66 -26.23
N LEU A 162 -8.65 -11.01 -27.29
CA LEU A 162 -7.70 -10.15 -28.00
C LEU A 162 -8.31 -8.83 -28.54
N ASN A 163 -9.59 -8.56 -28.28
CA ASN A 163 -10.31 -7.38 -28.76
C ASN A 163 -10.21 -6.15 -27.84
N ASP A 164 -9.79 -6.27 -26.57
CA ASP A 164 -9.72 -5.11 -25.66
C ASP A 164 -8.37 -4.36 -25.71
N ALA A 165 -7.45 -4.79 -26.59
CA ALA A 165 -6.14 -4.14 -26.79
C ALA A 165 -6.09 -3.17 -27.98
N VAL A 166 -7.24 -2.68 -28.47
CA VAL A 166 -7.30 -1.64 -29.50
C VAL A 166 -8.29 -0.54 -29.08
N ILE A 167 -7.75 0.56 -28.56
CA ILE A 167 -7.79 1.94 -29.11
C ILE A 167 -6.84 2.80 -28.28
#